data_AF-A0A5B9T7I7-F1
#
_entry.id   AF-A0A5B9T7I7-F1
#
_cell.length_a   1.000
_cell.length_b   1.000
_cell.length_c   1.000
_cell.angle_alpha   90.00
_cell.angle_beta   90.00
_cell.angle_gamma   90.00
#
_symmetry.space_group_name_H-M   'P 1'
#
loop_
_entity.id
_entity.type
_entity.pdbx_description
1 polymer ?
#
loop_
_entity_poly.entity_id
_entity_poly.type
_entity_poly.pdbx_seq_one_letter_code
_entity_poly.pdbx_strand_id
1 'polypeptide(L)'
;MGVACAMGATAACQLFGGSNMQIEYSAEMGLEHHLGLTCDPVCGLVQIPCIERNAFAAARALDANTYGTFSDGLHRVSFDQVVEVMRKTGKDLPSLYRETSMGGLATEYDADKARFF
;
A
#
# COMPACT_ATOMS: atom_id res chain seq x y z
N MET A 1 2.89 3.90 1.10
CA MET A 1 2.44 3.18 -0.12
C MET A 1 0.93 2.96 -0.15
N GLY A 2 0.35 2.28 0.85
CA GLY A 2 -1.11 2.03 0.87
C GLY A 2 -1.98 3.28 0.70
N VAL A 3 -1.69 4.35 1.45
CA VAL A 3 -2.40 5.63 1.31
C VAL A 3 -2.33 6.20 -0.11
N ALA A 4 -1.15 6.16 -0.75
CA ALA A 4 -0.98 6.66 -2.11
C ALA A 4 -1.76 5.80 -3.13
N CYS A 5 -1.77 4.48 -2.94
CA CYS A 5 -2.57 3.56 -3.76
C CYS A 5 -4.08 3.87 -3.63
N ALA A 6 -4.57 4.05 -2.40
CA ALA A 6 -5.97 4.38 -2.14
C ALA A 6 -6.37 5.72 -2.77
N MET A 7 -5.54 6.76 -2.63
CA MET A 7 -5.76 8.06 -3.27
C MET A 7 -5.76 7.95 -4.80
N GLY A 8 -4.83 7.19 -5.38
CA GLY A 8 -4.77 6.95 -6.82
C GLY A 8 -6.00 6.22 -7.34
N ALA A 9 -6.46 5.19 -6.62
CA ALA A 9 -7.65 4.41 -6.97
C ALA A 9 -8.92 5.26 -6.92
N THR A 10 -9.06 6.07 -5.87
CA THR A 10 -10.16 7.03 -5.68
C THR A 10 -10.22 8.04 -6.83
N ALA A 11 -9.07 8.66 -7.15
CA ALA A 11 -8.98 9.65 -8.20
C ALA A 11 -9.28 9.04 -9.58
N ALA A 12 -8.76 7.84 -9.85
CA ALA A 12 -9.07 7.12 -11.08
C ALA A 12 -10.58 6.82 -11.17
N CYS A 13 -11.17 6.23 -10.14
CA CYS A 13 -12.61 5.90 -10.11
C CYS A 13 -13.50 7.12 -10.35
N GLN A 14 -13.17 8.26 -9.72
CA GLN A 14 -13.85 9.52 -9.96
C GLN A 14 -13.73 9.98 -11.43
N LEU A 15 -12.53 9.90 -12.02
CA LEU A 15 -12.29 10.32 -13.41
C LEU A 15 -12.99 9.41 -14.43
N PHE A 16 -13.18 8.13 -14.11
CA PHE A 16 -13.92 7.18 -14.94
C PHE A 16 -15.44 7.21 -14.70
N GLY A 17 -15.94 8.14 -13.88
CA GLY A 17 -17.38 8.36 -13.67
C GLY A 17 -18.02 7.41 -12.66
N GLY A 18 -17.23 6.81 -11.77
CA GLY A 18 -17.72 5.99 -10.67
C GLY A 18 -18.64 6.77 -9.73
N SER A 19 -19.61 6.06 -9.14
CA SER A 19 -20.44 6.58 -8.06
C SER A 19 -19.64 6.71 -6.75
N ASN A 20 -20.15 7.49 -5.79
CA ASN A 20 -19.52 7.63 -4.47
C ASN A 20 -19.23 6.27 -3.80
N MET A 21 -20.14 5.28 -3.96
CA MET A 21 -19.97 3.93 -3.40
C MET A 21 -18.80 3.20 -4.09
N GLN A 22 -18.67 3.30 -5.41
CA GLN A 22 -17.56 2.69 -6.15
C GLN A 22 -16.22 3.39 -5.88
N ILE A 23 -16.26 4.71 -5.64
CA ILE A 23 -15.09 5.51 -5.27
C ILE A 23 -14.58 5.08 -3.89
N GLU A 24 -15.48 4.97 -2.90
CA GLU A 24 -15.14 4.46 -1.57
C GLU A 24 -14.59 3.04 -1.64
N TYR A 25 -15.25 2.16 -2.41
CA TYR A 25 -14.79 0.79 -2.58
C TYR A 25 -13.39 0.72 -3.24
N SER A 26 -13.12 1.58 -4.23
CA SER A 26 -11.81 1.68 -4.86
C SER A 26 -10.72 2.15 -3.88
N ALA A 27 -11.05 3.11 -3.00
CA ALA A 27 -10.17 3.58 -1.94
C ALA A 27 -9.86 2.48 -0.92
N GLU A 28 -10.91 1.75 -0.53
CA GLU A 28 -10.89 0.64 0.43
C GLU A 28 -9.94 -0.46 -0.04
N MET A 29 -10.14 -1.02 -1.24
CA MET A 29 -9.25 -2.02 -1.84
C MET A 29 -7.79 -1.54 -1.93
N GLY A 30 -7.59 -0.27 -2.33
CA GLY A 30 -6.25 0.32 -2.45
C GLY A 30 -5.50 0.34 -1.11
N LEU A 31 -6.22 0.61 -0.01
CA LEU A 31 -5.64 0.63 1.33
C LEU A 31 -5.52 -0.78 1.93
N GLU A 32 -6.55 -1.62 1.75
CA GLU A 32 -6.65 -2.99 2.25
C GLU A 32 -5.46 -3.83 1.80
N HIS A 33 -5.12 -3.77 0.51
CA HIS A 33 -4.03 -4.54 -0.09
C HIS A 33 -2.62 -4.13 0.39
N HIS A 34 -2.51 -3.13 1.25
CA HIS A 34 -1.25 -2.63 1.81
C HIS A 34 -1.22 -2.61 3.34
N LEU A 35 -2.24 -3.15 4.01
CA LEU A 35 -2.27 -3.24 5.47
C LEU A 35 -1.07 -4.06 5.99
N GLY A 36 -0.41 -3.52 7.02
CA GLY A 36 0.73 -4.18 7.67
C GLY A 36 2.05 -4.12 6.89
N LEU A 37 2.11 -3.40 5.77
CA LEU A 37 3.36 -3.22 5.03
C LEU A 37 4.40 -2.48 5.89
N THR A 38 5.52 -3.16 6.16
CA THR A 38 6.65 -2.61 6.93
C THR A 38 7.47 -1.61 6.11
N CYS A 39 8.24 -0.75 6.79
CA CYS A 39 9.07 0.26 6.12
C CYS A 39 10.52 0.17 6.58
N ASP A 40 11.22 -0.87 6.11
CA ASP A 40 12.61 -1.13 6.46
C ASP A 40 13.40 -1.42 5.18
N PRO A 41 13.85 -0.37 4.46
CA PRO A 41 14.47 -0.51 3.16
C PRO A 41 15.97 -0.85 3.25
N VAL A 42 16.51 -1.43 2.18
CA VAL A 42 17.91 -1.85 2.09
C VAL A 42 18.84 -0.67 2.40
N CYS A 43 19.77 -0.86 3.35
CA CYS A 43 20.71 0.15 3.83
C CYS A 43 20.06 1.48 4.28
N GLY A 44 18.76 1.48 4.61
CA GLY A 44 18.00 2.69 4.93
C GLY A 44 17.76 3.64 3.75
N LEU A 45 17.96 3.18 2.52
CA LEU A 45 17.85 4.01 1.32
C LEU A 45 16.47 3.91 0.68
N VAL A 46 15.96 5.01 0.12
CA VAL A 46 14.67 5.03 -0.62
C VAL A 46 14.85 4.50 -2.05
N GLN A 47 15.31 3.25 -2.16
CA GLN A 47 15.54 2.56 -3.42
C GLN A 47 14.82 1.21 -3.41
N ILE A 48 15.32 0.25 -2.64
CA ILE A 48 14.76 -1.09 -2.53
C ILE A 48 14.11 -1.24 -1.14
N PRO A 49 12.83 -1.64 -1.03
CA PRO A 49 11.88 -1.94 -2.10
C PRO A 49 11.01 -0.75 -2.55
N CYS A 50 11.44 0.47 -2.24
CA CYS A 50 10.62 1.68 -2.39
C CYS A 50 10.20 1.96 -3.84
N ILE A 51 11.10 1.76 -4.80
CA ILE A 51 10.87 2.06 -6.22
C ILE A 51 9.84 1.10 -6.79
N GLU A 52 10.04 -0.21 -6.65
CA GLU A 52 9.10 -1.20 -7.17
C GLU A 52 7.75 -1.13 -6.44
N ARG A 53 7.73 -0.83 -5.14
CA ARG A 53 6.47 -0.60 -4.42
C ARG A 53 5.66 0.55 -5.04
N ASN A 54 6.29 1.58 -5.61
CA ASN A 54 5.55 2.66 -6.28
C ASN A 54 4.93 2.16 -7.58
N ALA A 55 5.68 1.40 -8.39
CA ALA A 55 5.15 0.80 -9.60
C ALA A 55 3.97 -0.14 -9.31
N PHE A 56 4.11 -1.03 -8.31
CA PHE A 56 3.05 -1.94 -7.91
C PHE A 56 1.83 -1.22 -7.33
N ALA A 57 2.02 -0.18 -6.51
CA ALA A 57 0.92 0.62 -5.98
C ALA A 57 0.16 1.37 -7.09
N ALA A 58 0.86 1.91 -8.08
CA ALA A 58 0.22 2.59 -9.22
C ALA A 58 -0.61 1.61 -10.07
N ALA A 59 -0.06 0.42 -10.36
CA ALA A 59 -0.81 -0.62 -11.07
C ALA A 59 -2.03 -1.08 -10.26
N ARG A 60 -1.86 -1.32 -8.95
CA ARG A 60 -2.94 -1.75 -8.07
C ARG A 60 -4.04 -0.68 -7.93
N ALA A 61 -3.68 0.59 -7.96
CA ALA A 61 -4.67 1.68 -7.94
C ALA A 61 -5.58 1.63 -9.18
N LEU A 62 -5.03 1.35 -10.36
CA LEU A 62 -5.82 1.16 -11.58
C LEU A 62 -6.66 -0.11 -11.53
N ASP A 63 -6.12 -1.22 -11.01
CA ASP A 63 -6.88 -2.47 -10.82
C ASP A 63 -8.08 -2.24 -9.89
N ALA A 64 -7.88 -1.54 -8.78
CA ALA A 64 -8.94 -1.22 -7.81
C ALA A 64 -10.01 -0.33 -8.44
N ASN A 65 -9.62 0.68 -9.23
CA ASN A 65 -10.55 1.48 -10.02
C ASN A 65 -11.35 0.62 -11.02
N THR A 66 -10.68 -0.27 -11.76
CA THR A 66 -11.34 -1.16 -12.72
C THR A 66 -12.36 -2.04 -12.01
N TYR A 67 -11.97 -2.66 -10.89
CA TYR A 67 -12.86 -3.48 -10.09
C TYR A 67 -14.05 -2.67 -9.56
N GLY A 68 -13.78 -1.51 -8.94
CA GLY A 68 -14.81 -0.63 -8.38
C GLY A 68 -15.81 -0.19 -9.44
N THR A 69 -15.34 0.20 -10.62
CA THR A 69 -16.19 0.65 -11.75
C THR A 69 -17.10 -0.46 -12.29
N PHE A 70 -16.63 -1.72 -12.29
CA PHE A 70 -17.43 -2.88 -12.69
C PHE A 70 -18.27 -3.49 -11.56
N SER A 71 -18.12 -3.00 -10.33
CA SER A 71 -18.94 -3.40 -9.19
C SER A 71 -20.23 -2.58 -9.08
N ASP A 72 -21.14 -2.99 -8.21
CA ASP A 72 -22.30 -2.20 -7.78
C ASP A 72 -21.96 -1.18 -6.67
N GLY A 73 -20.67 -1.08 -6.30
CA GLY A 73 -20.18 -0.22 -5.23
C GLY A 73 -20.43 -0.76 -3.82
N LEU A 74 -21.06 -1.92 -3.66
CA LEU A 74 -21.27 -2.53 -2.35
C LEU A 74 -20.05 -3.36 -1.94
N HIS A 75 -19.56 -3.11 -0.73
CA HIS A 75 -18.44 -3.83 -0.15
C HIS A 75 -18.70 -4.17 1.32
N ARG A 76 -18.20 -5.34 1.75
CA ARG A 76 -18.48 -5.87 3.10
C ARG A 76 -17.66 -5.19 4.19
N VAL A 77 -16.47 -4.75 3.84
CA VAL A 77 -15.53 -4.09 4.74
C VAL A 77 -15.54 -2.61 4.39
N SER A 78 -16.00 -1.73 5.27
CA SER A 78 -16.05 -0.29 4.98
C SER A 78 -14.66 0.33 4.97
N PHE A 79 -14.51 1.47 4.29
CA PHE A 79 -13.24 2.20 4.29
C PHE A 79 -12.79 2.56 5.72
N ASP A 80 -13.73 2.96 6.58
CA ASP A 80 -13.46 3.26 8.00
C ASP A 80 -12.92 2.04 8.76
N GLN A 81 -13.43 0.84 8.48
CA GLN A 81 -12.91 -0.39 9.10
C GLN A 81 -11.46 -0.63 8.67
N VAL A 82 -11.13 -0.44 7.39
CA VAL A 82 -9.75 -0.56 6.89
C VAL A 82 -8.84 0.48 7.53
N VAL A 83 -9.29 1.73 7.69
CA VAL A 83 -8.53 2.79 8.37
C VAL A 83 -8.28 2.44 9.85
N GLU A 84 -9.28 1.91 10.54
CA GLU A 84 -9.12 1.49 11.94
C GLU A 84 -8.17 0.30 12.07
N VAL A 85 -8.21 -0.66 11.14
CA VAL A 85 -7.23 -1.76 11.07
C VAL A 85 -5.83 -1.20 10.79
N MET A 86 -5.67 -0.29 9.81
CA MET A 86 -4.39 0.37 9.55
C MET A 86 -3.83 1.02 10.82
N ARG A 87 -4.68 1.71 11.58
CA ARG A 87 -4.29 2.37 12.84
C ARG A 87 -3.87 1.37 13.92
N LYS A 88 -4.58 0.26 14.08
CA LYS A 88 -4.23 -0.80 15.05
C LYS A 88 -2.94 -1.49 14.65
N THR A 89 -2.87 -1.99 13.42
CA THR A 89 -1.68 -2.68 12.89
C THR A 89 -0.43 -1.80 12.95
N GLY A 90 -0.55 -0.50 12.62
CA GLY A 90 0.57 0.44 12.73
C GLY A 90 1.06 0.64 14.17
N LYS A 91 0.16 0.61 15.17
CA LYS A 91 0.54 0.67 16.59
C LYS A 91 1.21 -0.62 17.05
N ASP A 92 0.67 -1.77 16.63
CA ASP A 92 1.16 -3.09 17.03
C ASP A 92 2.47 -3.47 16.33
N LEU A 93 2.79 -2.82 15.20
CA LEU A 93 4.02 -3.07 14.47
C LEU A 93 5.24 -2.69 15.35
N PRO A 94 6.17 -3.62 15.64
CA PRO A 94 7.37 -3.33 16.41
C PRO A 94 8.17 -2.17 15.81
N SER A 95 8.80 -1.36 16.67
CA SER A 95 9.58 -0.19 16.23
C SER A 95 10.64 -0.54 15.19
N LEU A 96 11.25 -1.74 15.30
CA LEU A 96 12.30 -2.23 14.41
C LEU A 96 11.85 -2.48 12.96
N TYR A 97 10.54 -2.66 12.70
CA TYR A 97 10.00 -2.87 11.34
C TYR A 97 9.33 -1.60 10.77
N ARG A 98 9.45 -0.48 11.47
CA ARG A 98 9.10 0.85 10.98
C ARG A 98 10.32 1.49 10.32
N GLU A 99 10.25 2.79 10.04
CA GLU A 99 11.26 3.62 9.36
C GLU A 99 12.56 3.83 10.17
N THR A 100 13.12 2.76 10.72
CA THR A 100 14.32 2.80 11.57
C THR A 100 15.56 2.24 10.87
N SER A 101 15.39 1.41 9.84
CA SER A 101 16.50 0.70 9.15
C SER A 101 17.29 -0.22 10.08
N MET A 102 16.67 -0.65 11.19
CA MET A 102 17.28 -1.47 12.24
C MET A 102 16.79 -2.92 12.20
N GLY A 103 15.98 -3.30 11.21
CA GLY A 103 15.38 -4.62 11.10
C GLY A 103 15.47 -5.17 9.67
N GLY A 104 14.50 -6.03 9.33
CA GLY A 104 14.13 -6.45 7.97
C GLY A 104 15.25 -6.52 6.92
N LEU A 105 14.99 -5.98 5.73
CA LEU A 105 15.96 -5.99 4.63
C LEU A 105 17.13 -5.04 4.89
N ALA A 106 16.97 -4.04 5.75
CA ALA A 106 18.02 -3.08 6.07
C ALA A 106 19.23 -3.76 6.72
N THR A 107 18.99 -4.80 7.52
CA THR A 107 20.02 -5.55 8.26
C THR A 107 20.45 -6.84 7.58
N GLU A 108 19.55 -7.52 6.86
CA GLU A 108 19.85 -8.80 6.21
C GLU A 108 20.63 -8.64 4.88
N TYR A 109 20.50 -7.50 4.19
CA TYR A 109 21.21 -7.27 2.94
C TYR A 109 22.67 -6.83 3.16
N ASP A 110 23.60 -7.67 2.73
CA ASP A 110 25.04 -7.39 2.73
C ASP A 110 25.50 -6.98 1.33
N ALA A 111 25.73 -5.68 1.15
CA ALA A 111 26.13 -5.09 -0.13
C ALA A 111 27.48 -5.60 -0.66
N ASP A 112 28.38 -6.03 0.24
CA ASP A 112 29.70 -6.55 -0.15
C ASP A 112 29.61 -7.98 -0.69
N LYS A 113 28.63 -8.77 -0.24
CA LYS A 113 28.35 -10.11 -0.79
C LYS A 113 27.57 -10.07 -2.10
N ALA A 114 26.69 -9.09 -2.29
CA ALA A 114 25.85 -8.97 -3.48
C ALA A 114 26.62 -8.60 -4.75
N ARG A 115 27.83 -8.02 -4.64
CA ARG A 115 28.69 -7.66 -5.79
C ARG A 115 29.33 -8.86 -6.52
N PHE A 116 29.16 -10.07 -5.99
CA PHE A 116 29.76 -11.30 -6.53
C PHE A 116 28.75 -12.21 -7.25
N PHE A 117 27.52 -11.74 -7.48
CA PHE A 117 26.48 -12.43 -8.27
C PHE A 117 26.13 -11.63 -9.53
#